data_AF-A0A7W1SNS7-F1
#
_entry.id   AF-A0A7W1SNS7-F1
#
_cell.length_a   1.000
_cell.length_b   1.000
_cell.length_c   1.000
_cell.angle_alpha   90.00
_cell.angle_beta   90.00
_cell.angle_gamma   90.00
#
_symmetry.space_group_name_H-M   'P 1'
#
loop_
_entity.id
_entity.type
_entity.pdbx_description
1 polymer ?
#
loop_
_entity_poly.entity_id
_entity_poly.type
_entity_poly.pdbx_seq_one_letter_code
_entity_poly.pdbx_strand_id
1 'polypeptide(L)'
;MKMKMFCLIFLLIFSTAVFGQEDTAVLNIKADQSKSLISKSHGPVAKLAGKSGSFSLTKSEILKNLILTVDSGYNIIYFEMAATVGAYEIVKSTHCALFTAEMLYLVRKLEAGQKLYLGNITAKSPDGITRKLSPIIITVK
;
A
#
# COMPACT_ATOMS: atom_id res chain seq x y z
N MET A 1 12.48 41.51 -36.81
CA MET A 1 11.91 41.81 -38.15
C MET A 1 12.81 41.13 -39.18
N LYS A 2 12.28 40.17 -39.98
CA LYS A 2 12.90 39.48 -41.14
C LYS A 2 14.14 38.59 -40.81
N MET A 3 14.33 37.34 -41.28
CA MET A 3 13.90 36.54 -42.45
C MET A 3 13.72 35.06 -42.03
N LYS A 4 12.67 34.31 -42.42
CA LYS A 4 12.42 33.61 -43.71
C LYS A 4 13.60 32.73 -44.16
N MET A 5 13.48 31.41 -44.07
CA MET A 5 12.92 30.51 -45.12
C MET A 5 14.06 29.89 -45.92
N PHE A 6 14.32 28.59 -45.77
CA PHE A 6 14.85 27.79 -46.87
C PHE A 6 14.28 26.38 -46.82
N CYS A 7 13.72 26.01 -47.96
CA CYS A 7 12.94 24.84 -48.25
C CYS A 7 13.75 24.00 -49.25
N LEU A 8 13.66 22.69 -49.09
CA LEU A 8 13.70 21.67 -50.15
C LEU A 8 15.03 21.35 -50.87
N ILE A 9 15.12 20.05 -51.18
CA ILE A 9 15.97 19.36 -52.18
C ILE A 9 17.22 18.70 -51.59
N PHE A 10 17.12 17.40 -51.30
CA PHE A 10 17.96 16.46 -52.05
C PHE A 10 17.30 15.06 -52.11
N LEU A 11 17.16 14.60 -53.34
CA LEU A 11 16.47 13.41 -53.79
C LEU A 11 17.53 12.33 -54.09
N LEU A 12 17.22 11.08 -53.71
CA LEU A 12 17.67 9.80 -54.30
C LEU A 12 19.18 9.52 -54.46
N ILE A 13 19.65 8.47 -53.79
CA ILE A 13 20.48 7.44 -54.43
C ILE A 13 20.06 6.05 -53.94
N PHE A 14 19.58 5.24 -54.89
CA PHE A 14 19.40 3.79 -54.83
C PHE A 14 20.74 3.09 -54.62
N SER A 15 20.81 2.07 -53.77
CA SER A 15 21.79 0.99 -53.96
C SER A 15 21.16 -0.35 -53.58
N THR A 16 20.93 -1.15 -54.62
CA THR A 16 20.57 -2.55 -54.58
C THR A 16 21.72 -3.38 -54.01
N ALA A 17 21.43 -4.27 -53.06
CA ALA A 17 22.26 -5.43 -52.78
C ALA A 17 21.37 -6.67 -52.68
N VAL A 18 21.59 -7.54 -53.65
CA VAL A 18 21.08 -8.91 -53.81
C VAL A 18 21.59 -9.79 -52.68
N PHE A 19 20.69 -10.49 -51.99
CA PHE A 19 20.94 -11.72 -51.21
C PHE A 19 19.54 -12.19 -50.75
N GLY A 20 19.07 -13.42 -50.88
CA GLY A 20 19.67 -14.70 -51.18
C GLY A 20 18.72 -15.73 -50.56
N GLN A 21 18.28 -16.68 -51.37
CA GLN A 21 17.84 -18.05 -51.01
C GLN A 21 16.68 -18.25 -50.03
N GLU A 22 15.63 -18.87 -50.57
CA GLU A 22 14.54 -19.53 -49.85
C GLU A 22 15.07 -20.77 -49.14
N ASP A 23 14.77 -20.90 -47.84
CA ASP A 23 14.62 -22.20 -47.21
C ASP A 23 13.56 -22.09 -46.10
N THR A 24 12.50 -22.85 -46.29
CA THR A 24 11.33 -22.93 -45.43
C THR A 24 11.68 -23.52 -44.07
N ALA A 25 11.73 -22.70 -43.04
CA ALA A 25 11.63 -23.14 -41.65
C ALA A 25 10.25 -22.76 -41.10
N VAL A 26 9.33 -23.74 -41.08
CA VAL A 26 8.09 -23.66 -40.32
C VAL A 26 8.45 -23.66 -38.83
N LEU A 27 8.76 -22.48 -38.28
CA LEU A 27 8.88 -22.30 -36.85
C LEU A 27 7.48 -22.15 -36.27
N ASN A 28 6.96 -23.28 -35.81
CA ASN A 28 5.78 -23.38 -34.98
C ASN A 28 6.08 -22.71 -33.63
N ILE A 29 6.03 -21.39 -33.57
CA ILE A 29 6.13 -20.65 -32.30
C ILE A 29 4.78 -20.76 -31.63
N LYS A 30 4.61 -21.86 -30.89
CA LYS A 30 3.60 -21.97 -29.84
C LYS A 30 3.92 -20.86 -28.84
N ALA A 31 3.18 -19.76 -28.92
CA ALA A 31 3.23 -18.69 -27.95
C ALA A 31 2.87 -19.29 -26.59
N ASP A 32 3.89 -19.65 -25.82
CA ASP A 32 3.76 -20.03 -24.43
C ASP A 32 3.27 -18.77 -23.72
N GLN A 33 1.95 -18.70 -23.52
CA GLN A 33 1.36 -17.74 -22.61
C GLN A 33 1.80 -18.15 -21.21
N SER A 34 3.01 -17.74 -20.87
CA SER A 34 3.49 -17.58 -19.51
C SER A 34 2.59 -16.54 -18.87
N LYS A 35 1.40 -17.02 -18.47
CA LYS A 35 0.50 -16.39 -17.53
C LYS A 35 1.28 -16.30 -16.24
N SER A 36 2.12 -15.27 -16.17
CA SER A 36 2.69 -14.75 -14.94
C SER A 36 1.51 -14.73 -13.98
N LEU A 37 1.52 -15.66 -13.04
CA LEU A 37 0.62 -15.62 -11.90
C LEU A 37 1.05 -14.34 -11.19
N ILE A 38 0.44 -13.22 -11.57
CA ILE A 38 0.42 -12.01 -10.77
C ILE A 38 -0.14 -12.52 -9.46
N SER A 39 0.75 -12.84 -8.52
CA SER A 39 0.37 -13.18 -7.17
C SER A 39 -0.56 -12.05 -6.79
N LYS A 40 -1.83 -12.34 -6.48
CA LYS A 40 -2.75 -11.37 -5.89
C LYS A 40 -1.98 -10.81 -4.71
N SER A 41 -1.34 -9.67 -4.91
CA SER A 41 -0.54 -9.05 -3.88
C SER A 41 -1.57 -8.75 -2.80
N HIS A 42 -1.36 -9.37 -1.65
CA HIS A 42 -2.27 -9.18 -0.53
C HIS A 42 -2.38 -7.67 -0.36
N GLY A 43 -3.62 -7.16 -0.36
CA GLY A 43 -3.85 -5.72 -0.31
C GLY A 43 -3.09 -5.09 0.88
N PRO A 44 -2.86 -3.77 0.86
CA PRO A 44 -2.10 -3.10 1.91
C PRO A 44 -2.61 -3.50 3.31
N VAL A 45 -1.68 -3.76 4.23
CA VAL A 45 -2.00 -4.18 5.60
C VAL A 45 -1.46 -3.15 6.58
N ALA A 46 -2.31 -2.71 7.49
CA ALA A 46 -1.90 -1.84 8.59
C ALA A 46 -1.06 -2.61 9.61
N LYS A 47 -0.06 -1.94 10.17
CA LYS A 47 0.89 -2.50 11.13
C LYS A 47 1.05 -1.54 12.31
N LEU A 48 1.09 -2.11 13.51
CA LEU A 48 1.49 -1.40 14.73
C LEU A 48 2.66 -2.16 15.34
N ALA A 49 3.74 -1.46 15.68
CA ALA A 49 4.98 -2.09 16.18
C ALA A 49 5.49 -3.23 15.26
N GLY A 50 5.30 -3.08 13.94
CA GLY A 50 5.68 -4.07 12.93
C GLY A 50 4.77 -5.31 12.85
N LYS A 51 3.70 -5.39 13.65
CA LYS A 51 2.74 -6.51 13.67
C LYS A 51 1.39 -6.10 13.08
N SER A 52 0.73 -7.05 12.43
CA SER A 52 -0.60 -6.88 11.81
C SER A 52 -1.58 -7.93 12.32
N GLY A 53 -2.89 -7.67 12.18
CA GLY A 53 -3.94 -8.62 12.55
C GLY A 53 -4.17 -8.67 14.06
N SER A 54 -4.29 -9.87 14.62
CA SER A 54 -4.53 -10.09 16.06
C SER A 54 -3.24 -10.52 16.75
N PHE A 55 -2.81 -9.78 17.76
CA PHE A 55 -1.60 -10.10 18.53
C PHE A 55 -1.69 -9.55 19.95
N SER A 56 -0.66 -9.82 20.76
CA SER A 56 -0.58 -9.32 22.13
C SER A 56 0.67 -8.49 22.34
N LEU A 57 0.53 -7.37 23.05
CA LEU A 57 1.61 -6.45 23.43
C LEU A 57 1.47 -6.05 24.89
N THR A 58 2.59 -5.76 25.53
CA THR A 58 2.56 -5.09 26.83
C THR A 58 2.07 -3.64 26.67
N LYS A 59 1.42 -3.10 27.70
CA LYS A 59 0.98 -1.70 27.69
C LYS A 59 2.11 -0.72 27.33
N SER A 60 3.31 -0.97 27.86
CA SER A 60 4.50 -0.16 27.61
C SER A 60 4.93 -0.17 26.14
N GLU A 61 4.82 -1.30 25.44
CA GLU A 61 5.13 -1.39 24.01
C GLU A 61 4.13 -0.62 23.15
N ILE A 62 2.85 -0.66 23.50
CA ILE A 62 1.81 0.13 22.81
C ILE A 62 2.11 1.62 22.97
N LEU A 63 2.47 2.06 24.19
CA LEU A 63 2.80 3.45 24.48
C LEU A 63 4.12 3.94 23.84
N LYS A 64 5.01 3.02 23.44
CA LYS A 64 6.22 3.35 22.67
C LYS A 64 5.94 3.46 21.17
N ASN A 65 4.96 2.71 20.67
CA ASN A 65 4.63 2.65 19.25
C ASN A 65 3.34 3.41 18.96
N LEU A 66 3.44 4.74 18.89
CA LEU A 66 2.29 5.64 18.75
C LEU A 66 1.87 5.89 17.29
N ILE A 67 2.55 5.26 16.34
CA ILE A 67 2.40 5.48 14.90
C ILE A 67 1.96 4.19 14.24
N LEU A 68 0.86 4.27 13.49
CA LEU A 68 0.36 3.20 12.66
C LEU A 68 1.01 3.29 11.28
N THR A 69 1.54 2.17 10.77
CA THR A 69 2.26 2.11 9.50
C THR A 69 1.56 1.17 8.52
N VAL A 70 1.87 1.30 7.23
CA VAL A 70 1.37 0.42 6.16
C VAL A 70 2.55 0.04 5.28
N ASP A 71 2.42 -1.08 4.58
CA ASP A 71 3.37 -1.46 3.53
C ASP A 71 3.43 -0.41 2.41
N SER A 72 4.57 -0.43 1.69
CA SER A 72 5.13 0.64 0.85
C SER A 72 4.13 1.57 0.13
N GLY A 73 4.35 2.88 0.32
CA GLY A 73 3.70 3.96 -0.43
C GLY A 73 2.34 4.41 0.09
N TYR A 74 1.72 3.67 1.01
CA TYR A 74 0.44 4.04 1.58
C TYR A 74 0.58 4.98 2.78
N ASN A 75 -0.25 6.01 2.82
CA ASN A 75 -0.34 6.95 3.95
C ASN A 75 -1.66 6.75 4.69
N ILE A 76 -1.63 6.54 6.00
CA ILE A 76 -2.85 6.44 6.82
C ILE A 76 -3.44 7.83 7.00
N ILE A 77 -4.71 7.96 6.65
CA ILE A 77 -5.46 9.22 6.71
C ILE A 77 -6.56 9.21 7.77
N TYR A 78 -6.97 8.03 8.24
CA TYR A 78 -7.99 7.90 9.26
C TYR A 78 -7.91 6.54 9.95
N PHE A 79 -8.16 6.50 11.25
CA PHE A 79 -8.50 5.26 11.94
C PHE A 79 -9.29 5.52 13.22
N GLU A 80 -9.97 4.48 13.69
CA GLU A 80 -10.67 4.44 14.96
C GLU A 80 -10.00 3.48 15.92
N MET A 81 -10.04 3.82 17.19
CA MET A 81 -9.59 3.04 18.32
C MET A 81 -10.77 2.81 19.25
N ALA A 82 -11.11 1.55 19.50
CA ALA A 82 -12.15 1.15 20.42
C ALA A 82 -11.57 0.26 21.51
N ALA A 83 -11.99 0.47 22.76
CA ALA A 83 -11.75 -0.49 23.82
C ALA A 83 -12.83 -0.44 24.89
N THR A 84 -12.99 -1.56 25.59
CA THR A 84 -13.91 -1.69 26.71
C THR A 84 -13.19 -1.33 28.01
N VAL A 85 -13.67 -0.31 28.70
CA VAL A 85 -13.17 0.10 30.02
C VAL A 85 -14.32 -0.01 31.01
N GLY A 86 -14.24 -0.98 31.92
CA GLY A 86 -15.36 -1.34 32.80
C GLY A 86 -16.51 -1.94 31.99
N ALA A 87 -17.70 -1.34 32.09
CA ALA A 87 -18.90 -1.78 31.37
C ALA A 87 -19.17 -1.00 30.06
N TYR A 88 -18.29 -0.07 29.68
CA TYR A 88 -18.51 0.83 28.56
C TYR A 88 -17.49 0.62 27.45
N GLU A 89 -17.95 0.62 26.21
CA GLU A 89 -17.10 0.73 25.03
C GLU A 89 -16.83 2.21 24.75
N ILE A 90 -15.55 2.56 24.65
CA ILE A 90 -15.10 3.90 24.33
C ILE A 90 -14.44 3.85 22.95
N VAL A 91 -14.96 4.64 22.02
CA VAL A 91 -14.44 4.77 20.66
C VAL A 91 -13.85 6.16 20.47
N LYS A 92 -12.65 6.24 19.90
CA LYS A 92 -11.93 7.47 19.57
C LYS A 92 -11.43 7.37 18.14
N SER A 93 -11.40 8.48 17.42
CA SER A 93 -10.92 8.52 16.02
C SER A 93 -9.83 9.57 15.84
N THR A 94 -9.09 9.45 14.73
CA THR A 94 -8.08 10.42 14.33
C THR A 94 -7.96 10.46 12.81
N HIS A 95 -7.56 11.62 12.28
CA HIS A 95 -7.38 11.86 10.84
C HIS A 95 -5.89 11.82 10.43
N CYS A 96 -5.07 11.09 11.17
CA CYS A 96 -3.65 10.92 10.87
C CYS A 96 -3.19 9.52 11.28
N ALA A 97 -1.91 9.20 11.03
CA ALA A 97 -1.30 7.94 11.44
C ALA A 97 -0.94 7.87 12.94
N LEU A 98 -1.14 8.96 13.69
CA LEU A 98 -0.71 9.11 15.08
C LEU A 98 -1.84 8.95 16.08
N PHE A 99 -1.51 8.37 17.23
CA PHE A 99 -2.43 8.26 18.35
C PHE A 99 -2.64 9.64 19.00
N THR A 100 -3.90 9.99 19.26
CA THR A 100 -4.24 11.24 19.97
C THR A 100 -4.02 11.10 21.47
N ALA A 101 -3.94 12.22 22.20
CA ALA A 101 -3.84 12.19 23.66
C ALA A 101 -4.98 11.40 24.33
N GLU A 102 -6.20 11.48 23.78
CA GLU A 102 -7.35 10.72 24.28
C GLU A 102 -7.21 9.20 24.05
N MET A 103 -6.67 8.81 22.90
CA MET A 103 -6.33 7.41 22.61
C MET A 103 -5.26 6.89 23.57
N LEU A 104 -4.21 7.68 23.83
CA LEU A 104 -3.16 7.31 24.78
C LEU A 104 -3.72 7.15 26.21
N TYR A 105 -4.64 8.03 26.60
CA TYR A 105 -5.33 7.92 27.88
C TYR A 105 -6.15 6.62 27.97
N LEU A 106 -6.84 6.25 26.90
CA LEU A 106 -7.58 5.00 26.81
C LEU A 106 -6.65 3.78 26.94
N VAL A 107 -5.51 3.77 26.23
CA VAL A 107 -4.49 2.71 26.36
C VAL A 107 -3.97 2.60 27.80
N ARG A 108 -3.76 3.71 28.50
CA ARG A 108 -3.30 3.71 29.89
C ARG A 108 -4.31 3.07 30.85
N LYS A 109 -5.61 3.24 30.58
CA LYS A 109 -6.69 2.66 31.38
C LYS A 109 -6.90 1.17 31.17
N LEU A 110 -6.37 0.59 30.10
CA LEU A 110 -6.55 -0.84 29.84
C LEU A 110 -5.80 -1.71 30.83
N GLU A 111 -6.43 -2.78 31.27
CA GLU A 111 -5.85 -3.80 32.13
C GLU A 111 -5.35 -4.99 31.30
N ALA A 112 -4.49 -5.81 31.90
CA ALA A 112 -4.02 -7.04 31.26
C ALA A 112 -5.22 -7.94 30.92
N GLY A 113 -5.18 -8.56 29.74
CA GLY A 113 -6.26 -9.37 29.18
C GLY A 113 -7.32 -8.60 28.39
N GLN A 114 -7.40 -7.27 28.53
CA GLN A 114 -8.34 -6.45 27.75
C GLN A 114 -7.88 -6.29 26.31
N LYS A 115 -8.85 -6.06 25.42
CA LYS A 115 -8.63 -5.91 23.98
C LYS A 115 -8.76 -4.45 23.56
N LEU A 116 -7.83 -4.02 22.72
CA LEU A 116 -7.84 -2.77 22.00
C LEU A 116 -8.06 -3.07 20.52
N TYR A 117 -9.05 -2.42 19.93
CA TYR A 117 -9.43 -2.59 18.53
C TYR A 117 -9.04 -1.34 17.75
N LEU A 118 -8.25 -1.50 16.70
CA LEU A 118 -7.99 -0.46 15.71
C LEU A 118 -8.79 -0.79 14.46
N GLY A 119 -9.87 -0.05 14.26
CA GLY A 119 -10.86 -0.26 13.21
C GLY A 119 -10.91 0.90 12.23
N ASN A 120 -11.69 0.72 11.17
CA ASN A 120 -11.93 1.74 10.15
C ASN A 120 -10.66 2.41 9.60
N ILE A 121 -9.55 1.66 9.57
CA ILE A 121 -8.25 2.16 9.11
C ILE A 121 -8.37 2.46 7.62
N THR A 122 -8.13 3.70 7.24
CA THR A 122 -8.19 4.17 5.86
C THR A 122 -6.82 4.70 5.47
N ALA A 123 -6.32 4.22 4.34
CA ALA A 123 -5.06 4.68 3.79
C ALA A 123 -5.22 5.15 2.34
N LYS A 124 -4.41 6.13 1.95
CA LYS A 124 -4.34 6.67 0.59
C LYS A 124 -3.11 6.10 -0.11
N SER A 125 -3.30 5.54 -1.30
CA SER A 125 -2.20 5.07 -2.15
C SER A 125 -1.46 6.25 -2.79
N PRO A 126 -0.25 6.04 -3.32
CA PRO A 126 0.46 7.05 -4.13
C PRO A 126 -0.37 7.55 -5.32
N ASP A 127 -1.18 6.65 -5.90
CA ASP A 127 -2.10 6.96 -7.02
C ASP A 127 -3.33 7.79 -6.59
N GLY A 128 -3.41 8.14 -5.30
CA GLY A 128 -4.48 8.97 -4.75
C GLY A 128 -5.75 8.21 -4.35
N ILE A 129 -5.80 6.89 -4.58
CA ILE A 129 -6.96 6.05 -4.25
C ILE A 129 -6.98 5.74 -2.75
N THR A 130 -8.10 5.99 -2.11
CA THR A 130 -8.32 5.61 -0.70
C THR A 130 -8.81 4.17 -0.60
N ARG A 131 -8.25 3.41 0.34
CA ARG A 131 -8.65 2.03 0.61
C ARG A 131 -8.84 1.83 2.11
N LYS A 132 -9.87 1.06 2.46
CA LYS A 132 -10.08 0.57 3.82
C LYS A 132 -9.20 -0.65 4.06
N LEU A 133 -8.46 -0.64 5.15
CA LEU A 133 -7.55 -1.71 5.55
C LEU A 133 -8.20 -2.62 6.59
N SER A 134 -7.64 -3.82 6.74
CA SER A 134 -8.05 -4.76 7.78
C SER A 134 -7.83 -4.19 9.18
N PRO A 135 -8.72 -4.49 10.14
CA PRO A 135 -8.56 -4.04 11.51
C PRO A 135 -7.39 -4.74 12.21
N ILE A 136 -6.88 -4.12 13.27
CA ILE A 136 -5.87 -4.69 14.16
C ILE A 136 -6.50 -4.90 15.54
N ILE A 137 -6.24 -6.05 16.16
CA ILE A 137 -6.72 -6.38 17.49
C ILE A 137 -5.51 -6.64 18.38
N ILE A 138 -5.45 -5.93 19.49
CA ILE A 138 -4.32 -5.99 20.42
C ILE A 138 -4.85 -6.45 21.77
N THR A 139 -4.40 -7.61 22.23
CA THR A 139 -4.63 -8.05 23.61
C THR A 139 -3.52 -7.49 24.49
N VAL A 140 -3.87 -6.75 25.53
CA VAL A 140 -2.91 -6.24 26.50
C VAL A 140 -2.39 -7.40 27.35
N LYS A 141 -1.07 -7.52 27.45
CA LYS A 141 -0.38 -8.44 28.37
C LYS A 141 0.04 -7.73 29.65
#